data_AF-A0A3P7NS79-F1
#
_entry.id   AF-A0A3P7NS79-F1
#
_cell.length_a   1.000
_cell.length_b   1.000
_cell.length_c   1.000
_cell.angle_alpha   90.00
_cell.angle_beta   90.00
_cell.angle_gamma   90.00
#
_symmetry.space_group_name_H-M   'P 1'
#
loop_
_entity.id
_entity.type
_entity.pdbx_description
1 polymer ?
#
loop_
_entity_poly.entity_id
_entity_poly.type
_entity_poly.pdbx_seq_one_letter_code
_entity_poly.pdbx_strand_id
1 'polypeptide(L)'
;MFIELSELRGGVPRNWRSRRDSVIGPCRYWHERYRWVEMEEAFDDAVGEFTPPAVPDFTFEDLSIFKNQVKKGENDSVSLTNY
;
A
#
# COMPACT_ATOMS: atom_id res chain seq x y z
N MET A 1 -5.79 16.77 3.11
CA MET A 1 -4.62 16.05 2.56
C MET A 1 -5.10 14.67 2.17
N PHE A 2 -4.71 14.15 1.00
CA PHE A 2 -5.04 12.80 0.55
C PHE A 2 -3.79 11.92 0.69
N ILE A 3 -3.93 10.74 1.31
CA ILE A 3 -2.88 9.73 1.43
C ILE A 3 -3.44 8.41 0.89
N GLU A 4 -2.63 7.66 0.12
CA GLU A 4 -2.95 6.31 -0.34
C GLU A 4 -1.86 5.32 0.09
N LEU A 5 -2.26 4.09 0.42
CA LEU A 5 -1.36 2.97 0.63
C LEU A 5 -1.65 1.91 -0.45
N SER A 6 -0.64 1.63 -1.27
CA SER A 6 -0.71 0.65 -2.35
C SER A 6 0.16 -0.57 -2.07
N GLU A 7 -0.30 -1.74 -2.50
CA GLU A 7 0.43 -3.00 -2.43
C GLU A 7 0.74 -3.52 -3.84
N LEU A 8 1.96 -4.04 -4.04
CA LEU A 8 2.34 -4.66 -5.30
C LEU A 8 1.71 -6.05 -5.42
N ARG A 9 0.73 -6.20 -6.32
CA ARG A 9 0.02 -7.47 -6.57
C ARG A 9 0.43 -8.10 -7.90
N GLY A 10 0.33 -9.42 -7.98
CA GLY A 10 0.46 -10.16 -9.23
C GLY A 10 -0.80 -10.04 -10.10
N GLY A 11 -0.62 -10.11 -11.42
CA GLY A 11 -1.69 -10.06 -12.40
C GLY A 11 -1.86 -8.68 -13.03
N VAL A 12 -3.08 -8.38 -13.46
CA VAL A 12 -3.47 -7.12 -14.10
C VAL A 12 -4.65 -6.48 -13.38
N PRO A 13 -4.78 -5.14 -13.41
CA PRO A 13 -5.94 -4.43 -12.90
C PRO A 13 -7.26 -4.99 -13.43
N ARG A 14 -8.31 -4.99 -12.60
CA ARG A 14 -9.62 -5.58 -12.96
C ARG A 14 -10.21 -4.98 -14.24
N ASN A 15 -10.07 -3.67 -14.42
CA ASN A 15 -10.52 -2.92 -15.61
C ASN A 15 -9.73 -3.26 -16.90
N TRP A 16 -8.56 -3.90 -16.78
CA TRP A 16 -7.72 -4.31 -17.92
C TRP A 16 -7.92 -5.75 -18.36
N ARG A 17 -8.63 -6.58 -17.56
CA ARG A 17 -8.88 -8.00 -17.87
C ARG A 17 -9.62 -8.21 -19.19
N SER A 18 -10.40 -7.22 -19.64
CA SER A 18 -11.17 -7.28 -20.89
C SER A 18 -10.31 -7.10 -22.14
N ARG A 19 -9.12 -6.51 -22.01
CA ARG A 19 -8.20 -6.26 -23.11
C ARG A 19 -7.25 -7.45 -23.23
N ARG A 20 -7.71 -8.50 -23.92
CA ARG A 20 -6.91 -9.69 -24.26
C ARG A 20 -5.86 -9.37 -25.34
N ASP A 21 -5.00 -8.39 -25.07
CA ASP A 21 -3.74 -8.27 -25.80
C ASP A 21 -2.71 -9.02 -24.95
N SER A 22 -2.11 -10.03 -25.55
CA SER A 22 -1.19 -11.01 -24.96
C SER A 22 -0.06 -10.36 -24.17
N VAL A 23 -0.25 -10.18 -22.85
CA VAL A 23 0.87 -9.84 -21.95
C VAL A 23 1.62 -11.13 -21.67
N ILE A 24 2.69 -11.36 -22.43
CA ILE A 24 3.60 -12.51 -22.27
C ILE A 24 4.58 -12.15 -21.15
N GLY A 25 4.21 -12.43 -19.90
CA GLY A 25 5.09 -12.28 -18.74
C GLY A 25 4.35 -12.15 -17.40
N PRO A 26 5.05 -12.34 -16.26
CA PRO A 26 4.48 -12.06 -14.94
C PRO A 26 4.19 -10.56 -14.83
N CYS A 27 2.93 -10.18 -15.00
CA CYS A 27 2.49 -8.81 -14.81
C CYS A 27 2.30 -8.54 -13.31
N ARG A 28 2.72 -7.37 -12.86
CA ARG A 28 2.46 -6.86 -11.51
C ARG A 28 1.91 -5.46 -11.63
N TYR A 29 1.09 -5.06 -10.67
CA TYR A 29 0.54 -3.72 -10.60
C TYR A 29 0.43 -3.27 -9.15
N TRP A 30 0.52 -1.96 -8.94
CA TRP A 30 0.20 -1.35 -7.65
C TRP A 30 -1.31 -1.31 -7.50
N HIS A 31 -1.81 -1.92 -6.43
CA HIS A 31 -3.21 -1.97 -6.09
C HIS A 31 -3.44 -1.14 -4.83
N GLU A 32 -4.30 -0.13 -4.92
CA GLU A 32 -4.70 0.68 -3.77
C GLU A 32 -5.40 -0.21 -2.73
N ARG A 33 -4.96 -0.10 -1.48
CA ARG A 33 -5.45 -0.92 -0.35
C ARG A 33 -6.11 -0.09 0.73
N TYR A 34 -5.59 1.09 0.99
CA TYR A 34 -6.13 2.01 1.96
C TYR A 34 -5.99 3.43 1.44
N ARG A 35 -6.88 4.30 1.87
CA ARG A 35 -6.80 5.74 1.61
C ARG A 35 -7.27 6.53 2.82
N TRP A 36 -6.74 7.74 2.96
CA TRP A 36 -7.11 8.65 4.02
C TRP A 36 -7.47 10.02 3.47
N VAL A 37 -8.70 10.45 3.78
CA VAL A 37 -9.17 11.84 3.68
C VAL A 37 -9.75 12.18 5.04
N GLU A 38 -8.86 12.56 5.97
CA GLU A 38 -9.15 12.73 7.42
C GLU A 38 -9.48 11.43 8.15
N MET A 39 -10.28 10.55 7.56
CA MET A 39 -10.64 9.21 8.04
C MET A 39 -10.09 8.14 7.09
N GLU A 40 -9.91 6.92 7.60
CA GLU A 40 -9.45 5.75 6.86
C GLU A 40 -10.59 5.05 6.11
N GLU A 41 -10.30 4.65 4.87
CA GLU A 41 -11.12 3.72 4.10
C GLU A 41 -10.25 2.58 3.60
N ALA A 42 -10.62 1.33 3.90
CA ALA A 42 -9.90 0.12 3.50
C ALA A 42 -10.58 -0.53 2.29
N PHE A 43 -9.82 -1.04 1.34
CA PHE A 43 -10.36 -1.75 0.19
C PHE A 43 -10.75 -3.18 0.56
N ASP A 44 -12.03 -3.52 0.41
CA ASP A 44 -12.56 -4.86 0.59
C ASP A 44 -12.51 -5.64 -0.74
N ASP A 45 -11.65 -6.65 -0.83
CA ASP A 45 -11.53 -7.48 -2.03
C ASP A 45 -12.78 -8.35 -2.31
N ALA A 46 -13.58 -8.67 -1.29
CA ALA A 46 -14.76 -9.50 -1.45
C ALA A 46 -15.89 -8.72 -2.16
N VAL A 47 -16.02 -7.43 -1.85
CA VAL A 47 -17.04 -6.55 -2.45
C VAL A 47 -16.47 -5.78 -3.66
N GLY A 48 -15.16 -5.51 -3.65
CA GLY A 48 -14.48 -4.69 -4.66
C GLY A 48 -14.73 -3.19 -4.46
N GLU A 49 -15.01 -2.77 -3.23
CA GLU A 49 -15.32 -1.40 -2.83
C GLU A 49 -14.55 -1.03 -1.55
N PHE A 50 -14.48 0.27 -1.26
CA PHE A 50 -13.89 0.76 -0.01
C PHE A 50 -14.89 0.68 1.13
N THR A 51 -14.43 0.33 2.33
CA THR A 51 -15.23 0.39 3.55
C THR A 51 -15.63 1.84 3.86
N PRO A 52 -16.73 2.05 4.60
CA PRO A 52 -17.07 3.37 5.09
C PRO A 52 -15.92 4.03 5.88
N PRO A 53 -15.82 5.37 5.87
CA PRO A 53 -14.76 6.08 6.57
C PRO A 53 -14.79 5.81 8.08
N ALA A 54 -13.63 5.48 8.66
CA ALA A 54 -13.47 5.20 10.07
C ALA A 54 -12.21 5.89 10.65
N VAL A 55 -12.18 6.08 11.96
CA VAL A 55 -10.95 6.53 12.65
C VAL A 55 -9.92 5.40 12.55
N PRO A 56 -8.68 5.67 12.08
CA PRO A 56 -7.63 4.66 12.05
C PRO A 56 -7.39 4.07 13.44
N ASP A 57 -7.35 2.75 13.53
CA ASP A 57 -7.07 2.03 14.77
C ASP A 57 -5.72 1.32 14.66
N PHE A 58 -4.67 1.97 15.15
CA PHE A 58 -3.31 1.42 15.17
C PHE A 58 -3.00 0.83 16.55
N THR A 59 -2.53 -0.42 16.57
CA THR A 59 -2.13 -1.04 17.82
C THR A 59 -0.77 -0.53 18.28
N PHE A 60 -0.48 -0.72 19.57
CA PHE A 60 0.86 -0.41 20.11
C PHE A 60 1.98 -1.20 19.42
N GLU A 61 1.68 -2.42 18.97
CA GLU A 61 2.63 -3.27 18.26
C GLU A 61 2.97 -2.68 16.88
N ASP A 62 1.97 -2.23 16.13
CA ASP A 62 2.16 -1.57 14.82
C ASP A 62 3.07 -0.36 14.94
N LEU A 63 2.80 0.50 15.93
CA LEU A 63 3.59 1.71 16.19
C LEU A 63 5.03 1.37 16.62
N SER A 64 5.21 0.29 17.38
CA SER A 64 6.53 -0.17 17.82
C SER A 64 7.37 -0.70 16.66
N ILE A 65 6.76 -1.49 15.77
CA ILE A 65 7.40 -2.00 14.56
C ILE A 65 7.81 -0.82 13.67
N PHE A 66 6.87 0.11 13.42
CA PHE A 66 7.13 1.29 12.61
C PHE A 66 8.31 2.11 13.15
N LYS A 67 8.32 2.42 14.45
CA LYS A 67 9.41 3.16 15.11
C LYS A 67 10.77 2.48 14.93
N ASN A 68 10.83 1.15 15.04
CA ASN A 68 12.07 0.41 14.86
C ASN A 68 12.57 0.44 13.41
N GLN A 69 11.66 0.38 12.44
CA GLN A 69 12.00 0.47 11.02
C GLN A 69 12.49 1.87 10.63
N VAL A 70 11.86 2.93 11.13
CA VAL A 70 12.31 4.32 10.87
C VAL A 70 13.74 4.53 11.38
N LYS A 71 14.01 4.15 12.64
CA LYS A 71 15.36 4.26 13.22
C LYS A 71 16.41 3.48 12.44
N LYS A 72 16.06 2.30 11.93
CA LYS A 72 16.96 1.50 11.10
C LYS A 72 17.22 2.20 9.77
N GLY A 73 16.18 2.69 9.10
CA GLY A 73 16.30 3.42 7.84
C GLY A 73 17.13 4.70 7.94
N GLU A 74 17.03 5.44 9.06
CA GLU A 74 17.90 6.60 9.33
C GLU A 74 19.38 6.20 9.39
N ASN A 75 19.71 5.12 10.11
CA ASN A 75 21.09 4.63 10.21
C ASN A 75 21.64 4.11 8.86
N ASP A 76 20.79 3.48 8.05
CA ASP A 76 21.16 3.00 6.71
C ASP A 76 21.38 4.19 5.74
N SER A 77 20.60 5.27 5.87
CA SER A 77 20.76 6.48 5.06
C SER A 77 22.03 7.27 5.39
N VAL A 78 22.42 7.36 6.67
CA VAL A 78 23.69 7.97 7.12
C VAL A 78 24.91 7.21 6.60
N SER A 79 24.77 5.90 6.38
CA SER A 79 25.84 5.04 5.88
C SER A 79 26.10 5.20 4.37
N LEU A 80 25.09 5.64 3.60
CA LEU A 80 25.18 5.85 2.15
C LEU A 80 25.73 7.23 1.75
N THR A 81 25.87 8.17 2.68
CA THR A 81 26.43 9.52 2.44
C THR A 81 27.95 9.63 2.64
N ASN A 82 28.64 8.55 3.00
CA ASN A 82 30.08 8.55 3.27
C ASN A 82 30.96 7.97 2.13
N TYR A 83 30.45 8.00 0.88
CA TYR A 83 31.21 7.61 -0.32
C TYR A 83 31.20 8.72 -1.37
#